data_AF-A0A7D7LFI2-F1
#
_entry.id   AF-A0A7D7LFI2-F1
#
_cell.length_a   1.000
_cell.length_b   1.000
_cell.length_c   1.000
_cell.angle_alpha   90.00
_cell.angle_beta   90.00
_cell.angle_gamma   90.00
#
_symmetry.space_group_name_H-M   'P 1'
#
loop_
_entity.id
_entity.type
_entity.pdbx_description
1 polymer ?
#
loop_
_entity_poly.entity_id
_entity_poly.type
_entity_poly.pdbx_seq_one_letter_code
_entity_poly.pdbx_strand_id
1 'polypeptide(L)'
;MSLCINPVCPQPNHPNNHQNRFCQSCGSHLELLGRYRVTCLLSEKTGFSKVYEAYEQDTPKILKILKEDLSSDAKAVELFQQEVTVLAQLKHPGIPKEDSYFQYQTRNGLVLHCIAMEKIDGYNLEQWLKQQNCPISQEQAIDWLRQLLEILDVVHSKQYLHRDIKPSNIMIRFPLDKGCRNLVLIDFGTASEITKTYQDQLNNSEKMTALMSSGYSAPEQMNGQAVPQSDFFALGRTFVFLLTGNHPLDMYDVQHNLLHWQNHAIHISPLLLNLIAWLIALDIEKRPSNAQQILQSLEEIETQLAEATPTDINILNISQSEHLPESINDNLLPTYKQPEKVPLLAFFAALLVALALLSIVALAMRKTEYSGISNYRQYPEKKGSIDYFPYQEGRDSQGRIAEFNIAVLSLDYKWLVGSNFQVKYNDEIISIDLLNLNLQKQNLENIMEDPSEIISIGTASCKGDIAVQERVALERSKQIQVLVKNLFINTPSIKGYRLLNLGQFQRSDCQKNQDLTKYQRSVIIIGVKRESAGVILDEALRNRLEKKPFGDFKLEDYSLGTAQKFKTIPGTL
;
A
#
# COMPACT_ATOMS: atom_id res chain seq x y z
N MET A 1 17.71 -3.22 -32.02
CA MET A 1 18.66 -2.32 -31.33
C MET A 1 19.25 -3.05 -30.12
N SER A 2 20.46 -2.71 -29.67
CA SER A 2 21.11 -3.38 -28.52
C SER A 2 21.36 -2.39 -27.39
N LEU A 3 20.95 -2.78 -26.18
CA LEU A 3 21.02 -1.98 -24.97
C LEU A 3 22.19 -2.46 -24.10
N CYS A 4 23.01 -1.52 -23.63
CA CYS A 4 24.06 -1.81 -22.66
C CYS A 4 23.48 -1.86 -21.24
N ILE A 5 23.74 -2.96 -20.52
CA ILE A 5 23.26 -3.16 -19.14
C ILE A 5 24.19 -2.59 -18.07
N ASN A 6 25.31 -1.95 -18.46
CA ASN A 6 26.19 -1.30 -17.50
C ASN A 6 25.48 -0.08 -16.89
N PRO A 7 25.20 -0.05 -15.57
CA PRO A 7 24.41 1.00 -14.94
C PRO A 7 25.09 2.38 -14.95
N VAL A 8 26.41 2.44 -15.13
CA VAL A 8 27.17 3.71 -15.24
C VAL A 8 27.46 4.11 -16.68
N CYS A 9 26.83 3.45 -17.66
CA CYS A 9 27.00 3.79 -19.07
C CYS A 9 26.35 5.15 -19.38
N PRO A 10 27.08 6.14 -19.93
CA PRO A 10 26.52 7.45 -20.26
C PRO A 10 25.41 7.39 -21.32
N GLN A 11 25.54 6.49 -22.30
CA GLN A 11 24.55 6.31 -23.36
C GLN A 11 24.30 4.81 -23.64
N PRO A 12 23.46 4.15 -22.81
CA PRO A 12 23.26 2.69 -22.90
C PRO A 12 22.57 2.25 -24.20
N ASN A 13 21.80 3.12 -24.84
CA ASN A 13 21.07 2.89 -26.09
C ASN A 13 21.77 3.51 -27.32
N HIS A 14 23.10 3.67 -27.29
CA HIS A 14 23.86 4.26 -28.39
C HIS A 14 23.50 3.61 -29.76
N PRO A 15 23.24 4.39 -30.84
CA PRO A 15 22.68 3.90 -32.10
C PRO A 15 23.53 2.79 -32.76
N ASN A 16 24.85 2.92 -32.67
CA ASN A 16 25.79 1.94 -33.24
C ASN A 16 25.95 0.65 -32.42
N ASN A 17 25.27 0.49 -31.27
CA ASN A 17 25.40 -0.72 -30.46
C ASN A 17 24.95 -1.98 -31.23
N HIS A 18 23.94 -1.87 -32.10
CA HIS A 18 23.34 -3.04 -32.76
C HIS A 18 24.35 -3.87 -33.57
N GLN A 19 25.30 -3.23 -34.26
CA GLN A 19 26.29 -3.88 -35.12
C GLN A 19 27.62 -4.20 -34.40
N ASN A 20 27.75 -3.84 -33.12
CA ASN A 20 29.01 -3.94 -32.38
C ASN A 20 28.94 -4.96 -31.24
N ARG A 21 30.08 -5.59 -30.95
CA ARG A 21 30.22 -6.50 -29.80
C ARG A 21 30.37 -5.76 -28.47
N PHE A 22 30.80 -4.52 -28.53
CA PHE A 22 31.04 -3.64 -27.38
C PHE A 22 30.18 -2.38 -27.46
N CYS A 23 29.72 -1.91 -26.32
CA CYS A 23 28.98 -0.66 -26.18
C CYS A 23 29.87 0.48 -26.65
N GLN A 24 29.35 1.30 -27.56
CA GLN A 24 30.11 2.40 -28.15
C GLN A 24 30.26 3.59 -27.19
N SER A 25 29.50 3.60 -26.09
CA SER A 25 29.59 4.65 -25.06
C SER A 25 30.56 4.28 -23.91
N CYS A 26 30.53 3.04 -23.41
CA CYS A 26 31.32 2.63 -22.24
C CYS A 26 32.24 1.42 -22.44
N GLY A 27 32.25 0.81 -23.63
CA GLY A 27 33.11 -0.34 -23.96
C GLY A 27 32.74 -1.66 -23.27
N SER A 28 31.60 -1.74 -22.56
CA SER A 28 31.12 -3.01 -21.97
C SER A 28 30.62 -3.96 -23.06
N HIS A 29 30.70 -5.27 -22.84
CA HIS A 29 30.16 -6.25 -23.79
C HIS A 29 28.64 -6.08 -23.94
N LEU A 30 28.17 -6.16 -25.18
CA LEU A 30 26.72 -6.13 -25.52
C LEU A 30 26.13 -7.53 -25.68
N GLU A 31 26.98 -8.55 -25.71
CA GLU A 31 26.61 -9.95 -25.82
C GLU A 31 27.09 -10.67 -24.56
N LEU A 32 26.15 -10.94 -23.66
CA LEU A 32 26.41 -11.51 -22.34
C LEU A 32 26.64 -13.01 -22.49
N LEU A 33 27.75 -13.51 -21.92
CA LEU A 33 28.23 -14.88 -22.09
C LEU A 33 28.43 -15.33 -23.55
N GLY A 34 28.48 -14.40 -24.52
CA GLY A 34 28.45 -14.78 -25.94
C GLY A 34 27.13 -15.43 -26.38
N ARG A 35 26.03 -15.20 -25.64
CA ARG A 35 24.74 -15.89 -25.83
C ARG A 35 23.56 -14.92 -25.86
N TYR A 36 23.49 -13.98 -24.92
CA TYR A 36 22.33 -13.10 -24.76
C TYR A 36 22.62 -11.67 -25.20
N ARG A 37 21.78 -11.13 -26.08
CA ARG A 37 21.85 -9.74 -26.52
C ARG A 37 20.64 -8.96 -26.04
N VAL A 38 20.86 -8.00 -25.15
CA VAL A 38 19.80 -7.22 -24.52
C VAL A 38 19.28 -6.15 -25.49
N THR A 39 17.97 -6.00 -25.59
CA THR A 39 17.32 -5.11 -26.57
C THR A 39 16.62 -3.94 -25.91
N CYS A 40 15.87 -4.19 -24.83
CA CYS A 40 15.12 -3.14 -24.14
C CYS A 40 15.00 -3.43 -22.64
N LEU A 41 14.80 -2.36 -21.88
CA LEU A 41 14.45 -2.42 -20.47
C LEU A 41 12.92 -2.43 -20.36
N LEU A 42 12.38 -3.43 -19.68
CA LEU A 42 10.94 -3.62 -19.50
C LEU A 42 10.44 -3.01 -18.19
N SER A 43 11.22 -3.15 -17.11
CA SER A 43 10.87 -2.60 -15.79
C SER A 43 12.10 -2.40 -14.91
N GLU A 44 12.16 -1.29 -14.18
CA GLU A 44 13.16 -1.06 -13.11
C GLU A 44 12.52 -1.06 -11.71
N LYS A 45 11.19 -1.13 -11.66
CA LYS A 45 10.39 -0.98 -10.43
C LYS A 45 10.05 -2.32 -9.79
N THR A 46 10.35 -3.44 -10.44
CA THR A 46 9.96 -4.78 -9.98
C THR A 46 10.92 -5.30 -8.91
N GLY A 47 10.53 -5.13 -7.64
CA GLY A 47 11.27 -5.66 -6.48
C GLY A 47 12.75 -5.24 -6.49
N PHE A 48 13.64 -6.22 -6.33
CA PHE A 48 15.10 -6.02 -6.27
C PHE A 48 15.80 -6.12 -7.62
N SER A 49 15.05 -6.29 -8.71
CA SER A 49 15.64 -6.51 -10.04
C SER A 49 15.20 -5.48 -11.06
N LYS A 50 16.05 -5.29 -12.07
CA LYS A 50 15.69 -4.67 -13.36
C LYS A 50 15.39 -5.80 -14.34
N VAL A 51 14.28 -5.69 -15.06
CA VAL A 51 13.79 -6.69 -16.01
C VAL A 51 14.00 -6.16 -17.42
N TYR A 52 14.65 -6.94 -18.26
CA TYR A 52 14.97 -6.60 -19.64
C TYR A 52 14.43 -7.66 -20.59
N GLU A 53 14.17 -7.25 -21.83
CA GLU A 53 14.08 -8.17 -22.95
C GLU A 53 15.47 -8.42 -23.51
N ALA A 54 15.78 -9.68 -23.78
CA ALA A 54 17.00 -10.11 -24.43
C ALA A 54 16.68 -11.15 -25.50
N TYR A 55 17.66 -11.40 -26.37
CA TYR A 55 17.56 -12.43 -27.39
C TYR A 55 18.75 -13.39 -27.27
N GLU A 56 18.45 -14.68 -27.28
CA GLU A 56 19.41 -15.72 -27.57
C GLU A 56 19.25 -16.07 -29.05
N GLN A 57 20.18 -15.63 -29.89
CA GLN A 57 20.02 -15.67 -31.35
C GLN A 57 18.70 -14.97 -31.75
N ASP A 58 17.72 -15.70 -32.30
CA ASP A 58 16.39 -15.20 -32.65
C ASP A 58 15.31 -15.55 -31.62
N THR A 59 15.66 -16.22 -30.52
CA THR A 59 14.71 -16.60 -29.46
C THR A 59 14.65 -15.51 -28.39
N PRO A 60 13.47 -14.90 -28.15
CA PRO A 60 13.33 -13.89 -27.12
C PRO A 60 13.37 -14.50 -25.71
N LYS A 61 13.93 -13.74 -24.77
CA LYS A 61 14.15 -14.11 -23.36
C LYS A 61 13.83 -12.92 -22.46
N ILE A 62 13.50 -13.23 -21.21
CA ILE A 62 13.52 -12.24 -20.13
C ILE A 62 14.87 -12.35 -19.42
N LEU A 63 15.51 -11.21 -19.21
CA LEU A 63 16.72 -11.09 -18.43
C LEU A 63 16.43 -10.24 -17.19
N LYS A 64 16.40 -10.88 -16.02
CA LYS A 64 16.38 -10.17 -14.74
C LYS A 64 17.81 -9.89 -14.30
N ILE A 65 18.07 -8.69 -13.80
CA ILE A 65 19.37 -8.27 -13.26
C ILE A 65 19.14 -7.73 -11.86
N LEU A 66 19.84 -8.27 -10.86
CA LEU A 66 19.79 -7.75 -9.50
C LEU A 66 20.29 -6.30 -9.49
N LYS A 67 19.60 -5.41 -8.79
CA LYS A 67 19.98 -3.99 -8.70
C LYS A 67 21.40 -3.86 -8.14
N GLU A 68 22.13 -2.91 -8.69
CA GLU A 68 23.54 -2.68 -8.41
C GLU A 68 23.83 -2.42 -6.93
N ASP A 69 22.92 -1.75 -6.21
CA ASP A 69 23.02 -1.46 -4.77
C ASP A 69 22.79 -2.69 -3.87
N LEU A 70 22.33 -3.80 -4.45
CA LEU A 70 22.10 -5.09 -3.79
C LEU A 70 23.06 -6.18 -4.27
N SER A 71 23.87 -5.90 -5.30
CA SER A 71 24.76 -6.91 -5.90
C SER A 71 25.90 -7.36 -4.97
N SER A 72 26.22 -6.57 -3.94
CA SER A 72 27.17 -6.95 -2.88
C SER A 72 26.50 -7.51 -1.62
N ASP A 73 25.17 -7.51 -1.54
CA ASP A 73 24.43 -8.07 -0.42
C ASP A 73 24.26 -9.58 -0.65
N ALA A 74 25.00 -10.37 0.14
CA ALA A 74 24.98 -11.83 0.03
C ALA A 74 23.57 -12.42 0.17
N LYS A 75 22.70 -11.79 0.98
CA LYS A 75 21.34 -12.28 1.18
C LYS A 75 20.44 -11.95 -0.02
N ALA A 76 20.60 -10.76 -0.60
CA ALA A 76 19.90 -10.41 -1.83
C ALA A 76 20.32 -11.30 -3.00
N VAL A 77 21.60 -11.62 -3.10
CA VAL A 77 22.12 -12.56 -4.11
C VAL A 77 21.55 -13.98 -3.89
N GLU A 78 21.51 -14.46 -2.64
CA GLU A 78 20.93 -15.77 -2.31
C GLU A 78 19.45 -15.85 -2.70
N LEU A 79 18.64 -14.85 -2.32
CA LEU A 79 17.22 -14.79 -2.68
C LEU A 79 17.03 -14.70 -4.20
N PHE A 80 17.88 -13.94 -4.89
CA PHE A 80 17.84 -13.86 -6.34
C PHE A 80 18.14 -15.21 -7.00
N GLN A 81 19.18 -15.92 -6.55
CA GLN A 81 19.49 -17.28 -7.01
C GLN A 81 18.38 -18.29 -6.68
N GLN A 82 17.64 -18.05 -5.60
CA GLN A 82 16.54 -18.92 -5.18
C GLN A 82 15.45 -18.99 -6.26
N GLU A 83 15.16 -17.90 -6.97
CA GLU A 83 14.16 -17.90 -8.05
C GLU A 83 14.47 -18.97 -9.12
N VAL A 84 15.72 -19.05 -9.57
CA VAL A 84 16.14 -20.07 -10.57
C VAL A 84 16.03 -21.47 -10.00
N THR A 85 16.40 -21.65 -8.73
CA THR A 85 16.34 -22.94 -8.04
C THR A 85 14.91 -23.44 -7.89
N VAL A 86 13.96 -22.52 -7.65
CA VAL A 86 12.52 -22.81 -7.57
C VAL A 86 11.99 -23.17 -8.96
N LEU A 87 12.23 -22.33 -9.97
CA LEU A 87 11.75 -22.56 -11.34
C LEU A 87 12.24 -23.91 -11.90
N ALA A 88 13.50 -24.28 -11.67
CA ALA A 88 14.07 -25.56 -12.13
C ALA A 88 13.36 -26.81 -11.56
N GLN A 89 12.66 -26.68 -10.44
CA GLN A 89 11.90 -27.78 -9.82
C GLN A 89 10.44 -27.84 -10.27
N LEU A 90 9.94 -26.78 -10.93
CA LEU A 90 8.55 -26.61 -11.29
C LEU A 90 8.35 -26.84 -12.80
N LYS A 91 7.86 -28.03 -13.16
CA LYS A 91 7.58 -28.39 -14.55
C LYS A 91 6.09 -28.29 -14.84
N HIS A 92 5.66 -27.19 -15.44
CA HIS A 92 4.26 -26.98 -15.85
C HIS A 92 4.19 -25.97 -17.03
N PRO A 93 3.30 -26.13 -18.03
CA PRO A 93 3.18 -25.19 -19.16
C PRO A 93 2.78 -23.76 -18.73
N GLY A 94 2.10 -23.63 -17.59
CA GLY A 94 1.73 -22.36 -16.98
C GLY A 94 2.81 -21.76 -16.06
N ILE A 95 4.05 -22.23 -16.12
CA ILE A 95 5.21 -21.69 -15.38
C ILE A 95 6.34 -21.44 -16.39
N PRO A 96 7.00 -20.27 -16.38
CA PRO A 96 8.12 -19.99 -17.28
C PRO A 96 9.27 -20.98 -17.08
N LYS A 97 9.91 -21.38 -18.18
CA LYS A 97 11.14 -22.17 -18.10
C LYS A 97 12.32 -21.28 -17.70
N GLU A 98 13.08 -21.74 -16.71
CA GLU A 98 14.41 -21.19 -16.43
C GLU A 98 15.36 -21.46 -17.60
N ASP A 99 16.37 -20.61 -17.76
CA ASP A 99 17.43 -20.82 -18.76
C ASP A 99 18.81 -20.82 -18.11
N SER A 100 19.20 -19.73 -17.45
CA SER A 100 20.54 -19.64 -16.85
C SER A 100 20.62 -18.58 -15.77
N TYR A 101 21.38 -18.88 -14.71
CA TYR A 101 21.92 -17.89 -13.79
C TYR A 101 23.40 -17.64 -14.12
N PHE A 102 23.82 -16.38 -14.14
CA PHE A 102 25.22 -16.03 -14.35
C PHE A 102 25.62 -14.69 -13.75
N GLN A 103 26.93 -14.51 -13.56
CA GLN A 103 27.52 -13.23 -13.23
C GLN A 103 28.10 -12.57 -14.48
N TYR A 104 27.90 -11.28 -14.62
CA TYR A 104 28.48 -10.47 -15.68
C TYR A 104 29.31 -9.33 -15.09
N GLN A 105 30.58 -9.27 -15.46
CA GLN A 105 31.47 -8.18 -15.05
C GLN A 105 31.46 -7.07 -16.11
N THR A 106 31.07 -5.86 -15.72
CA THR A 106 31.10 -4.69 -16.59
C THR A 106 32.55 -4.22 -16.83
N ARG A 107 32.75 -3.33 -17.81
CA ARG A 107 34.09 -2.78 -18.13
C ARG A 107 34.75 -2.06 -16.94
N ASN A 108 33.95 -1.44 -16.07
CA ASN A 108 34.39 -0.76 -14.86
C ASN A 108 34.50 -1.69 -13.63
N GLY A 109 34.39 -3.01 -13.81
CA GLY A 109 34.62 -4.00 -12.76
C GLY A 109 33.42 -4.31 -11.87
N LEU A 110 32.24 -3.74 -12.13
CA LEU A 110 31.02 -4.04 -11.39
C LEU A 110 30.54 -5.46 -11.77
N VAL A 111 30.23 -6.27 -10.76
CA VAL A 111 29.65 -7.61 -10.95
C VAL A 111 28.12 -7.49 -10.87
N LEU A 112 27.46 -7.86 -11.95
CA LEU A 112 26.01 -7.93 -12.05
C LEU A 112 25.57 -9.40 -11.98
N HIS A 113 24.53 -9.67 -11.20
CA HIS A 113 23.91 -10.99 -11.12
C HIS A 113 22.70 -11.03 -12.06
N CYS A 114 22.66 -12.03 -12.95
CA CYS A 114 21.69 -12.11 -14.03
C CYS A 114 20.96 -13.47 -14.04
N ILE A 115 19.66 -13.43 -14.34
CA ILE A 115 18.83 -14.61 -14.61
C ILE A 115 18.20 -14.46 -15.98
N ALA A 116 18.49 -15.39 -16.87
CA ALA A 116 17.78 -15.56 -18.14
C ALA A 116 16.68 -16.61 -17.96
N MET A 117 15.51 -16.33 -18.51
CA MET A 117 14.34 -17.22 -18.51
C MET A 117 13.49 -17.02 -19.78
N GLU A 118 12.53 -17.91 -19.98
CA GLU A 118 11.55 -17.81 -21.05
C GLU A 118 10.83 -16.45 -21.06
N LYS A 119 10.70 -15.85 -22.24
CA LYS A 119 9.76 -14.74 -22.44
C LYS A 119 8.39 -15.28 -22.77
N ILE A 120 7.38 -14.83 -22.03
CA ILE A 120 5.99 -15.10 -22.33
C ILE A 120 5.48 -13.99 -23.24
N ASP A 121 5.14 -14.35 -24.48
CA ASP A 121 4.55 -13.40 -25.41
C ASP A 121 3.07 -13.20 -25.08
N GLY A 122 2.74 -12.03 -24.53
CA GLY A 122 1.37 -11.58 -24.32
C GLY A 122 1.23 -10.53 -23.23
N TYR A 123 0.03 -10.41 -22.67
CA TYR A 123 -0.31 -9.38 -21.69
C TYR A 123 -0.50 -10.00 -20.31
N ASN A 124 -0.08 -9.27 -19.27
CA ASN A 124 -0.54 -9.63 -17.93
C ASN A 124 -2.03 -9.30 -17.75
N LEU A 125 -2.69 -9.92 -16.78
CA LEU A 125 -4.14 -9.77 -16.59
C LEU A 125 -4.53 -8.33 -16.23
N GLU A 126 -3.65 -7.56 -15.62
CA GLU A 126 -3.90 -6.14 -15.36
C GLU A 126 -3.98 -5.32 -16.67
N GLN A 127 -3.02 -5.54 -17.57
CA GLN A 127 -2.97 -4.92 -18.90
C GLN A 127 -4.14 -5.39 -19.76
N TRP A 128 -4.42 -6.69 -19.73
CA TRP A 128 -5.51 -7.28 -20.50
C TRP A 128 -6.85 -6.68 -20.08
N LEU A 129 -7.14 -6.59 -18.77
CA LEU A 129 -8.40 -6.03 -18.28
C LEU A 129 -8.54 -4.55 -18.66
N LYS A 130 -7.45 -3.77 -18.57
CA LYS A 130 -7.40 -2.38 -19.02
C LYS A 130 -7.68 -2.24 -20.52
N GLN A 131 -7.21 -3.18 -21.34
CA GLN A 131 -7.44 -3.17 -22.79
C GLN A 131 -8.87 -3.58 -23.16
N GLN A 132 -9.43 -4.61 -22.51
CA GLN A 132 -10.80 -5.03 -22.76
C GLN A 132 -11.83 -4.03 -22.26
N ASN A 133 -11.47 -3.25 -21.22
CA ASN A 133 -12.33 -2.26 -20.57
C ASN A 133 -13.65 -2.87 -20.06
N CYS A 134 -13.65 -4.15 -19.71
CA CYS A 134 -14.77 -4.87 -19.11
C CYS A 134 -14.28 -5.97 -18.15
N PRO A 135 -15.03 -6.27 -17.09
CA PRO A 135 -14.77 -7.44 -16.24
C PRO A 135 -14.86 -8.76 -17.00
N ILE A 136 -14.22 -9.80 -16.47
CA ILE A 136 -14.29 -11.14 -17.06
C ILE A 136 -15.66 -11.79 -16.85
N SER A 137 -16.07 -12.65 -17.78
CA SER A 137 -17.29 -13.45 -17.63
C SER A 137 -17.09 -14.57 -16.59
N GLN A 138 -18.21 -15.12 -16.11
CA GLN A 138 -18.19 -16.28 -15.22
C GLN A 138 -17.46 -17.48 -15.84
N GLU A 139 -17.73 -17.79 -17.11
CA GLU A 139 -17.09 -18.90 -17.82
C GLU A 139 -15.57 -18.71 -17.88
N GLN A 140 -15.13 -17.48 -18.23
CA GLN A 140 -13.71 -17.15 -18.26
C GLN A 140 -13.07 -17.25 -16.88
N ALA A 141 -13.79 -16.84 -15.83
CA ALA A 141 -13.31 -16.90 -14.47
C ALA A 141 -13.11 -18.34 -13.98
N ILE A 142 -14.05 -19.23 -14.29
CA ILE A 142 -13.95 -20.66 -13.97
C ILE A 142 -12.74 -21.27 -14.68
N ASP A 143 -12.57 -21.03 -15.99
CA ASP A 143 -11.43 -21.53 -16.75
C ASP A 143 -10.08 -21.04 -16.19
N TRP A 144 -9.96 -19.73 -15.97
CA TRP A 144 -8.72 -19.14 -15.44
C TRP A 144 -8.41 -19.60 -14.02
N LEU A 145 -9.43 -19.74 -13.17
CA LEU A 145 -9.24 -20.19 -11.81
C LEU A 145 -8.72 -21.64 -11.80
N ARG A 146 -9.28 -22.51 -12.65
CA ARG A 146 -8.78 -23.89 -12.83
C ARG A 146 -7.31 -23.91 -13.22
N GLN A 147 -6.93 -23.17 -14.27
CA GLN A 147 -5.54 -23.14 -14.75
C GLN A 147 -4.56 -22.68 -13.66
N LEU A 148 -4.93 -21.66 -12.89
CA LEU A 148 -4.10 -21.15 -11.80
C LEU A 148 -4.04 -22.11 -10.59
N LEU A 149 -5.13 -22.81 -10.28
CA LEU A 149 -5.13 -23.83 -9.24
C LEU A 149 -4.27 -25.04 -9.60
N GLU A 150 -4.28 -25.47 -10.86
CA GLU A 150 -3.37 -26.52 -11.35
C GLU A 150 -1.90 -26.10 -11.23
N ILE A 151 -1.59 -24.84 -11.54
CA ILE A 151 -0.25 -24.27 -11.32
C ILE A 151 0.11 -24.30 -9.82
N LEU A 152 -0.78 -23.83 -8.95
CA LEU A 152 -0.53 -23.79 -7.51
C LEU A 152 -0.41 -25.17 -6.88
N ASP A 153 -1.14 -26.17 -7.37
CA ASP A 153 -1.01 -27.56 -6.92
C ASP A 153 0.43 -28.07 -7.18
N VAL A 154 0.99 -27.78 -8.35
CA VAL A 154 2.39 -28.11 -8.67
C VAL A 154 3.36 -27.37 -7.74
N VAL A 155 3.16 -26.06 -7.53
CA VAL A 155 4.02 -25.24 -6.65
C VAL A 155 4.01 -25.76 -5.21
N HIS A 156 2.82 -25.98 -4.64
CA HIS A 156 2.64 -26.41 -3.27
C HIS A 156 3.07 -27.88 -3.07
N SER A 157 2.92 -28.75 -4.07
CA SER A 157 3.42 -30.13 -4.02
C SER A 157 4.94 -30.21 -3.86
N LYS A 158 5.67 -29.20 -4.36
CA LYS A 158 7.11 -29.04 -4.20
C LYS A 158 7.50 -28.30 -2.92
N GLN A 159 6.55 -28.08 -2.02
CA GLN A 159 6.74 -27.37 -0.75
C GLN A 159 7.18 -25.91 -0.93
N TYR A 160 6.81 -25.28 -2.04
CA TYR A 160 7.03 -23.85 -2.29
C TYR A 160 5.73 -23.06 -2.16
N LEU A 161 5.85 -21.76 -1.88
CA LEU A 161 4.78 -20.77 -1.93
C LEU A 161 5.14 -19.70 -2.97
N HIS A 162 4.16 -19.17 -3.70
CA HIS A 162 4.39 -18.10 -4.66
C HIS A 162 4.52 -16.72 -3.99
N ARG A 163 3.63 -16.41 -3.03
CA ARG A 163 3.60 -15.19 -2.21
C ARG A 163 3.30 -13.86 -2.91
N ASP A 164 3.49 -13.75 -4.23
CA ASP A 164 3.16 -12.52 -4.97
C ASP A 164 2.12 -12.72 -6.10
N ILE A 165 1.02 -13.42 -5.81
CA ILE A 165 -0.05 -13.64 -6.78
C ILE A 165 -0.91 -12.37 -6.91
N LYS A 166 -0.95 -11.82 -8.12
CA LYS A 166 -1.72 -10.62 -8.49
C LYS A 166 -1.89 -10.55 -10.01
N PRO A 167 -2.82 -9.72 -10.52
CA PRO A 167 -3.06 -9.60 -11.97
C PRO A 167 -1.81 -9.28 -12.81
N SER A 168 -0.87 -8.48 -12.30
CA SER A 168 0.36 -8.13 -13.03
C SER A 168 1.40 -9.25 -13.13
N ASN A 169 1.25 -10.32 -12.33
CA ASN A 169 2.11 -11.50 -12.32
C ASN A 169 1.46 -12.73 -12.98
N ILE A 170 0.32 -12.56 -13.65
CA ILE A 170 -0.33 -13.62 -14.41
C ILE A 170 -0.43 -13.16 -15.86
N MET A 171 0.17 -13.90 -16.79
CA MET A 171 0.21 -13.58 -18.21
C MET A 171 -0.71 -14.49 -19.02
N ILE A 172 -1.38 -13.92 -20.02
CA ILE A 172 -2.06 -14.66 -21.08
C ILE A 172 -1.08 -14.81 -22.24
N ARG A 173 -0.74 -16.05 -22.60
CA ARG A 173 0.13 -16.38 -23.74
C ARG A 173 -0.62 -16.25 -25.07
N PHE A 174 0.07 -15.75 -26.09
CA PHE A 174 -0.37 -15.76 -27.49
C PHE A 174 0.48 -16.69 -28.37
N PRO A 175 -0.08 -17.24 -29.47
CA PRO A 175 -1.48 -17.13 -29.88
C PRO A 175 -2.43 -17.85 -28.90
N LEU A 176 -3.67 -17.36 -28.83
CA LEU A 176 -4.71 -18.02 -28.02
C LEU A 176 -5.17 -19.29 -28.74
N ASP A 177 -4.74 -20.44 -28.25
CA ASP A 177 -5.26 -21.71 -28.72
C ASP A 177 -6.53 -22.05 -27.92
N LYS A 178 -7.65 -22.19 -28.64
CA LYS A 178 -8.94 -22.57 -28.05
C LYS A 178 -8.82 -23.96 -27.41
N GLY A 179 -9.03 -24.03 -26.10
CA GLY A 179 -8.93 -25.27 -25.31
C GLY A 179 -7.53 -25.56 -24.75
N CYS A 180 -6.54 -24.67 -24.93
CA CYS A 180 -5.23 -24.79 -24.29
C CYS A 180 -5.13 -23.93 -23.03
N ARG A 181 -4.30 -24.41 -22.09
CA ARG A 181 -3.89 -23.65 -20.90
C ARG A 181 -3.04 -22.46 -21.35
N ASN A 182 -3.62 -21.27 -21.32
CA ASN A 182 -3.01 -20.04 -21.84
C ASN A 182 -2.46 -19.14 -20.72
N LEU A 183 -2.80 -19.41 -19.45
CA LEU A 183 -2.28 -18.65 -18.32
C LEU A 183 -0.91 -19.14 -17.88
N VAL A 184 -0.02 -18.17 -17.65
CA VAL A 184 1.33 -18.37 -17.13
C VAL A 184 1.50 -17.51 -15.88
N LEU A 185 1.76 -18.15 -14.73
CA LEU A 185 2.11 -17.47 -13.49
C LEU A 185 3.61 -17.14 -13.53
N ILE A 186 3.96 -15.87 -13.36
CA ILE A 186 5.33 -15.37 -13.46
C ILE A 186 5.80 -14.77 -12.14
N ASP A 187 7.10 -14.49 -12.06
CA ASP A 187 7.77 -13.80 -10.94
C ASP A 187 7.85 -14.60 -9.63
N PHE A 188 8.69 -15.63 -9.63
CA PHE A 188 8.97 -16.47 -8.45
C PHE A 188 10.07 -15.86 -7.55
N GLY A 189 10.38 -14.57 -7.71
CA GLY A 189 11.42 -13.87 -6.93
C GLY A 189 11.10 -13.76 -5.43
N THR A 190 9.83 -13.91 -5.04
CA THR A 190 9.39 -13.94 -3.64
C THR A 190 9.08 -15.36 -3.15
N ALA A 191 9.23 -16.36 -4.02
CA ALA A 191 8.85 -17.73 -3.70
C ALA A 191 9.77 -18.32 -2.65
N SER A 192 9.23 -19.11 -1.72
CA SER A 192 10.05 -19.79 -0.72
C SER A 192 9.49 -21.14 -0.30
N GLU A 193 10.38 -21.94 0.30
CA GLU A 193 9.98 -23.16 0.99
C GLU A 193 9.00 -22.84 2.12
N ILE A 194 8.00 -23.70 2.32
CA ILE A 194 6.98 -23.58 3.39
C ILE A 194 7.63 -23.61 4.78
N THR A 195 8.74 -24.34 4.93
CA THR A 195 9.45 -24.52 6.20
C THR A 195 10.27 -23.31 6.64
N LYS A 196 10.51 -22.34 5.74
CA LYS A 196 11.28 -21.13 6.04
C LYS A 196 10.32 -19.98 6.35
N THR A 197 10.34 -19.46 7.58
CA THR A 197 9.60 -18.23 7.87
C THR A 197 10.25 -17.06 7.14
N TYR A 198 9.44 -16.10 6.67
CA TYR A 198 9.95 -14.96 5.91
C TYR A 198 10.86 -14.06 6.77
N GLN A 199 10.67 -14.08 8.10
CA GLN A 199 11.56 -13.43 9.07
C GLN A 199 12.97 -14.07 9.06
N ASP A 200 13.08 -15.40 8.98
CA ASP A 200 14.38 -16.08 8.90
C ASP A 200 15.17 -15.71 7.64
N GLN A 201 14.47 -15.37 6.55
CA GLN A 201 15.08 -14.91 5.30
C GLN A 201 15.43 -13.41 5.31
N LEU A 202 14.83 -12.61 6.20
CA LEU A 202 14.92 -11.14 6.21
C LEU A 202 15.66 -10.54 7.41
N ASN A 203 16.12 -11.34 8.37
CA ASN A 203 16.72 -10.90 9.63
C ASN A 203 17.93 -9.93 9.52
N ASN A 204 18.32 -9.45 8.34
CA ASN A 204 19.38 -8.45 8.15
C ASN A 204 19.18 -7.39 7.03
N SER A 205 18.02 -7.27 6.39
CA SER A 205 17.85 -6.27 5.31
C SER A 205 16.47 -5.59 5.32
N GLU A 206 16.37 -4.45 6.01
CA GLU A 206 15.17 -3.59 6.02
C GLU A 206 14.72 -3.16 4.60
N LYS A 207 15.64 -3.11 3.63
CA LYS A 207 15.38 -2.84 2.19
C LYS A 207 14.42 -3.83 1.54
N MET A 208 14.29 -5.04 2.09
CA MET A 208 13.61 -6.16 1.44
C MET A 208 12.15 -6.36 1.90
N THR A 209 11.73 -5.57 2.89
CA THR A 209 10.37 -5.51 3.47
C THR A 209 9.30 -4.94 2.50
N ALA A 210 9.70 -4.50 1.30
CA ALA A 210 8.85 -3.85 0.30
C ALA A 210 8.05 -4.83 -0.60
N LEU A 211 8.15 -6.14 -0.39
CA LEU A 211 7.58 -7.18 -1.27
C LEU A 211 6.10 -7.55 -0.99
N MET A 212 5.36 -6.69 -0.32
CA MET A 212 3.95 -6.96 -0.02
C MET A 212 3.06 -6.27 -1.05
N SER A 213 2.35 -7.06 -1.86
CA SER A 213 1.41 -6.54 -2.84
C SER A 213 0.14 -6.04 -2.16
N SER A 214 0.02 -4.71 -2.11
CA SER A 214 -1.08 -3.99 -1.48
C SER A 214 -2.43 -4.42 -2.07
N GLY A 215 -3.36 -4.86 -1.22
CA GLY A 215 -4.70 -5.32 -1.63
C GLY A 215 -4.82 -6.82 -1.98
N TYR A 216 -3.70 -7.52 -2.19
CA TYR A 216 -3.69 -8.95 -2.55
C TYR A 216 -3.10 -9.84 -1.45
N SER A 217 -2.08 -9.36 -0.73
CA SER A 217 -1.37 -10.17 0.27
C SER A 217 -2.27 -10.58 1.44
N ALA A 218 -2.17 -11.83 1.87
CA ALA A 218 -2.92 -12.35 3.01
C ALA A 218 -2.42 -11.79 4.36
N PRO A 219 -3.29 -11.52 5.35
CA PRO A 219 -2.90 -10.90 6.62
C PRO A 219 -1.78 -11.63 7.38
N GLU A 220 -1.77 -12.96 7.36
CA GLU A 220 -0.71 -13.76 7.98
C GLU A 220 0.63 -13.66 7.24
N GLN A 221 0.60 -13.55 5.91
CA GLN A 221 1.79 -13.29 5.10
C GLN A 221 2.35 -11.90 5.42
N MET A 222 1.47 -10.91 5.67
CA MET A 222 1.88 -9.58 6.15
C MET A 222 2.64 -9.63 7.48
N ASN A 223 2.38 -10.66 8.28
CA ASN A 223 3.06 -10.92 9.56
C ASN A 223 4.26 -11.88 9.43
N GLY A 224 4.66 -12.24 8.20
CA GLY A 224 5.78 -13.15 7.93
C GLY A 224 5.46 -14.64 8.07
N GLN A 225 4.18 -14.99 8.24
CA GLN A 225 3.67 -16.36 8.46
C GLN A 225 2.92 -16.86 7.22
N ALA A 226 3.53 -16.73 6.05
CA ALA A 226 2.92 -17.20 4.81
C ALA A 226 2.75 -18.73 4.81
N VAL A 227 1.57 -19.20 4.41
CA VAL A 227 1.17 -20.61 4.31
C VAL A 227 0.56 -20.85 2.92
N PRO A 228 0.33 -22.11 2.47
CA PRO A 228 -0.34 -22.39 1.19
C PRO A 228 -1.65 -21.62 1.00
N GLN A 229 -2.44 -21.47 2.07
CA GLN A 229 -3.68 -20.72 2.07
C GLN A 229 -3.49 -19.22 1.81
N SER A 230 -2.29 -18.66 2.04
CA SER A 230 -1.96 -17.27 1.71
C SER A 230 -1.99 -17.03 0.20
N ASP A 231 -1.51 -18.00 -0.60
CA ASP A 231 -1.59 -17.94 -2.06
C ASP A 231 -3.06 -18.00 -2.53
N PHE A 232 -3.91 -18.81 -1.89
CA PHE A 232 -5.34 -18.86 -2.21
C PHE A 232 -6.07 -17.55 -1.90
N PHE A 233 -5.71 -16.88 -0.80
CA PHE A 233 -6.25 -15.55 -0.50
C PHE A 233 -5.86 -14.53 -1.57
N ALA A 234 -4.59 -14.53 -1.99
CA ALA A 234 -4.10 -13.63 -3.04
C ALA A 234 -4.75 -13.93 -4.42
N LEU A 235 -4.96 -15.21 -4.73
CA LEU A 235 -5.72 -15.66 -5.89
C LEU A 235 -7.18 -15.17 -5.83
N GLY A 236 -7.85 -15.34 -4.69
CA GLY A 236 -9.21 -14.85 -4.50
C GLY A 236 -9.33 -13.33 -4.69
N ARG A 237 -8.39 -12.55 -4.13
CA ARG A 237 -8.32 -11.09 -4.34
C ARG A 237 -8.05 -10.71 -5.79
N THR A 238 -7.26 -11.51 -6.50
CA THR A 238 -7.04 -11.36 -7.94
C THR A 238 -8.36 -11.54 -8.70
N PHE A 239 -9.13 -12.58 -8.40
CA PHE A 239 -10.44 -12.80 -9.05
C PHE A 239 -11.48 -11.75 -8.69
N VAL A 240 -11.47 -11.21 -7.47
CA VAL A 240 -12.29 -10.05 -7.12
C VAL A 240 -12.00 -8.87 -8.06
N PHE A 241 -10.73 -8.56 -8.32
CA PHE A 241 -10.37 -7.50 -9.27
C PHE A 241 -10.89 -7.81 -10.68
N LEU A 242 -10.67 -9.03 -11.18
CA LEU A 242 -11.04 -9.41 -12.54
C LEU A 242 -12.56 -9.42 -12.77
N LEU A 243 -13.34 -9.85 -11.77
CA LEU A 243 -14.81 -9.95 -11.84
C LEU A 243 -15.52 -8.62 -11.66
N THR A 244 -14.87 -7.65 -11.01
CA THR A 244 -15.49 -6.35 -10.70
C THR A 244 -14.92 -5.21 -11.54
N GLY A 245 -13.70 -5.36 -12.08
CA GLY A 245 -12.94 -4.27 -12.68
C GLY A 245 -12.37 -3.26 -11.67
N ASN A 246 -12.64 -3.43 -10.37
CA ASN A 246 -12.27 -2.48 -9.33
C ASN A 246 -11.15 -3.05 -8.47
N HIS A 247 -10.15 -2.21 -8.13
CA HIS A 247 -9.05 -2.67 -7.30
C HIS A 247 -9.57 -3.11 -5.92
N PRO A 248 -9.07 -4.21 -5.32
CA PRO A 248 -9.63 -4.72 -4.06
C PRO A 248 -9.59 -3.71 -2.90
N LEU A 249 -8.65 -2.77 -2.92
CA LEU A 249 -8.57 -1.71 -1.91
C LEU A 249 -9.65 -0.63 -2.06
N ASP A 250 -10.19 -0.43 -3.25
CA ASP A 250 -11.24 0.57 -3.50
C ASP A 250 -12.60 0.10 -2.95
N MET A 251 -12.75 -1.22 -2.76
CA MET A 251 -13.96 -1.86 -2.23
C MET A 251 -13.81 -2.31 -0.77
N TYR A 252 -12.67 -2.05 -0.13
CA TYR A 252 -12.38 -2.57 1.21
C TYR A 252 -12.84 -1.61 2.31
N ASP A 253 -13.79 -2.05 3.13
CA ASP A 253 -14.24 -1.36 4.33
C ASP A 253 -13.39 -1.78 5.52
N VAL A 254 -12.43 -0.92 5.84
CA VAL A 254 -11.50 -1.16 6.94
C VAL A 254 -12.17 -1.03 8.30
N GLN A 255 -13.30 -0.31 8.43
CA GLN A 255 -14.00 -0.18 9.73
C GLN A 255 -14.52 -1.53 10.21
N HIS A 256 -15.02 -2.34 9.28
CA HIS A 256 -15.57 -3.68 9.56
C HIS A 256 -14.64 -4.80 9.10
N ASN A 257 -13.44 -4.46 8.62
CA ASN A 257 -12.45 -5.39 8.05
C ASN A 257 -13.03 -6.26 6.91
N LEU A 258 -13.95 -5.68 6.14
CA LEU A 258 -14.80 -6.40 5.18
C LEU A 258 -14.54 -5.90 3.75
N LEU A 259 -14.52 -6.82 2.78
CA LEU A 259 -14.44 -6.47 1.37
C LEU A 259 -15.86 -6.42 0.77
N HIS A 260 -16.31 -5.25 0.33
CA HIS A 260 -17.63 -5.06 -0.29
C HIS A 260 -17.55 -5.21 -1.81
N TRP A 261 -17.34 -6.42 -2.29
CA TRP A 261 -17.11 -6.67 -3.72
C TRP A 261 -18.25 -7.36 -4.44
N GLN A 262 -19.08 -8.15 -3.75
CA GLN A 262 -20.14 -8.94 -4.38
C GLN A 262 -21.17 -8.07 -5.11
N ASN A 263 -21.46 -6.87 -4.59
CA ASN A 263 -22.36 -5.90 -5.23
C ASN A 263 -21.82 -5.34 -6.56
N HIS A 264 -20.52 -5.50 -6.82
CA HIS A 264 -19.90 -5.10 -8.10
C HIS A 264 -19.84 -6.27 -9.11
N ALA A 265 -20.22 -7.48 -8.68
CA ALA A 265 -20.21 -8.71 -9.49
C ALA A 265 -21.61 -9.35 -9.59
N ILE A 266 -22.67 -8.53 -9.64
CA ILE A 266 -24.08 -8.99 -9.66
C ILE A 266 -24.45 -9.92 -10.82
N HIS A 267 -23.65 -9.94 -11.88
CA HIS A 267 -23.84 -10.77 -13.06
C HIS A 267 -23.22 -12.17 -12.90
N ILE A 268 -22.57 -12.44 -11.76
CA ILE A 268 -21.92 -13.70 -11.43
C ILE A 268 -22.82 -14.51 -10.51
N SER A 269 -22.87 -15.83 -10.73
CA SER A 269 -23.70 -16.72 -9.91
C SER A 269 -23.29 -16.69 -8.44
N PRO A 270 -24.25 -16.84 -7.50
CA PRO A 270 -23.93 -16.95 -6.08
C PRO A 270 -22.97 -18.10 -5.76
N LEU A 271 -23.01 -19.18 -6.54
CA LEU A 271 -22.11 -20.33 -6.41
C LEU A 271 -20.64 -19.92 -6.57
N LEU A 272 -20.30 -19.24 -7.67
CA LEU A 272 -18.94 -18.75 -7.89
C LEU A 272 -18.54 -17.65 -6.88
N LEU A 273 -19.47 -16.74 -6.54
CA LEU A 273 -19.20 -15.71 -5.54
C LEU A 273 -18.86 -16.31 -4.16
N ASN A 274 -19.53 -17.39 -3.77
CA ASN A 274 -19.27 -18.10 -2.52
C ASN A 274 -17.91 -18.83 -2.54
N LEU A 275 -17.53 -19.42 -3.67
CA LEU A 275 -16.19 -20.01 -3.85
C LEU A 275 -15.10 -18.96 -3.66
N ILE A 276 -15.21 -17.81 -4.34
CA ILE A 276 -14.23 -16.71 -4.20
C ILE A 276 -14.23 -16.15 -2.77
N ALA A 277 -15.40 -16.02 -2.13
CA ALA A 277 -15.51 -15.60 -0.73
C ALA A 277 -14.80 -16.58 0.23
N TRP A 278 -14.87 -17.88 -0.06
CA TRP A 278 -14.17 -18.92 0.68
C TRP A 278 -12.64 -18.81 0.54
N LEU A 279 -12.13 -18.46 -0.65
CA LEU A 279 -10.70 -18.21 -0.86
C LEU A 279 -10.17 -17.01 -0.06
N ILE A 280 -10.98 -15.95 0.07
CA ILE A 280 -10.55 -14.69 0.73
C ILE A 280 -10.96 -14.60 2.21
N ALA A 281 -11.37 -15.71 2.83
CA ALA A 281 -11.69 -15.72 4.25
C ALA A 281 -10.48 -15.28 5.09
N LEU A 282 -10.71 -14.38 6.05
CA LEU A 282 -9.63 -13.82 6.88
C LEU A 282 -8.96 -14.88 7.75
N ASP A 283 -9.77 -15.72 8.39
CA ASP A 283 -9.29 -16.83 9.21
C ASP A 283 -8.72 -17.92 8.29
N ILE A 284 -7.47 -18.34 8.54
CA ILE A 284 -6.79 -19.39 7.75
C ILE A 284 -7.60 -20.69 7.76
N GLU A 285 -8.13 -21.08 8.93
CA GLU A 285 -8.93 -22.31 9.10
C GLU A 285 -10.24 -22.31 8.32
N LYS A 286 -10.70 -21.14 7.88
CA LYS A 286 -11.91 -20.99 7.04
C LYS A 286 -11.59 -20.98 5.56
N ARG A 287 -10.31 -21.06 5.17
CA ARG A 287 -9.89 -21.18 3.76
C ARG A 287 -9.72 -22.65 3.37
N PRO A 288 -9.78 -22.96 2.06
CA PRO A 288 -9.45 -24.28 1.55
C PRO A 288 -8.06 -24.72 1.99
N SER A 289 -7.93 -26.01 2.30
CA SER A 289 -6.67 -26.57 2.79
C SER A 289 -5.62 -26.77 1.68
N ASN A 290 -6.06 -27.01 0.44
CA ASN A 290 -5.20 -27.27 -0.70
C ASN A 290 -5.93 -26.96 -2.03
N ALA A 291 -5.19 -26.93 -3.14
CA ALA A 291 -5.72 -26.62 -4.46
C ALA A 291 -6.74 -27.65 -4.97
N GLN A 292 -6.54 -28.94 -4.67
CA GLN A 292 -7.46 -30.03 -5.06
C GLN A 292 -8.86 -29.84 -4.48
N GLN A 293 -8.96 -29.37 -3.24
CA GLN A 293 -10.25 -29.07 -2.61
C GLN A 293 -11.01 -27.97 -3.36
N ILE A 294 -10.30 -26.96 -3.89
CA ILE A 294 -10.89 -25.87 -4.65
C ILE A 294 -11.30 -26.34 -6.05
N LEU A 295 -10.46 -27.15 -6.70
CA LEU A 295 -10.75 -27.75 -8.01
C LEU A 295 -12.02 -28.60 -7.97
N GLN A 296 -12.19 -29.43 -6.94
CA GLN A 296 -13.40 -30.23 -6.76
C GLN A 296 -14.64 -29.34 -6.60
N SER A 297 -14.58 -28.30 -5.75
CA SER A 297 -15.69 -27.35 -5.61
C SER A 297 -16.01 -26.62 -6.91
N LEU A 298 -15.00 -26.35 -7.76
CA LEU A 298 -15.19 -25.71 -9.06
C LEU A 298 -15.94 -26.62 -10.04
N GLU A 299 -15.61 -27.92 -10.09
CA GLU A 299 -16.32 -28.92 -10.91
C GLU A 299 -17.79 -29.10 -10.49
N GLU A 300 -18.05 -29.09 -9.19
CA GLU A 300 -19.42 -29.15 -8.64
C GLU A 300 -20.24 -27.92 -9.06
N ILE A 301 -19.63 -26.74 -9.06
CA ILE A 301 -20.27 -25.48 -9.50
C ILE A 301 -20.60 -25.54 -10.99
N GLU A 302 -19.68 -26.01 -11.85
CA GLU A 302 -19.94 -26.14 -13.29
C GLU A 302 -21.11 -27.08 -13.60
N THR A 303 -21.17 -28.22 -12.90
CA THR A 303 -22.26 -29.19 -13.05
C THR A 303 -23.60 -28.55 -12.71
N GLN A 304 -23.68 -27.83 -11.59
CA GLN A 304 -24.91 -27.14 -11.17
C GLN A 304 -25.31 -26.00 -12.12
N LEU A 305 -24.33 -25.27 -12.66
CA LEU A 305 -24.59 -24.21 -13.63
C LEU A 305 -25.09 -24.75 -14.97
N ALA A 306 -24.62 -25.93 -15.39
CA ALA A 306 -25.10 -26.60 -16.60
C ALA A 306 -26.56 -27.08 -16.43
N GLU A 307 -26.89 -27.66 -15.27
CA GLU A 307 -28.25 -28.15 -14.95
C GLU A 307 -29.29 -27.03 -14.79
N ALA A 308 -28.86 -25.80 -14.46
CA ALA A 308 -29.74 -24.65 -14.24
C ALA A 308 -30.19 -23.92 -15.53
N THR A 309 -29.74 -24.33 -16.72
CA THR A 309 -30.21 -23.75 -17.99
C THR A 309 -31.60 -24.32 -18.37
N PRO A 310 -32.63 -23.50 -18.69
CA PRO A 310 -34.01 -23.99 -18.70
C PRO A 310 -34.34 -24.84 -19.93
N THR A 311 -34.78 -26.07 -19.69
CA THR A 311 -35.86 -26.67 -20.47
C THR A 311 -37.16 -26.00 -20.01
N ASP A 312 -37.94 -25.46 -20.96
CA ASP A 312 -39.21 -24.73 -20.84
C ASP A 312 -39.94 -24.76 -19.49
N ILE A 313 -40.01 -23.60 -18.81
CA ILE A 313 -40.98 -23.36 -17.72
C ILE A 313 -42.02 -22.35 -18.19
N ASN A 314 -43.21 -22.86 -18.49
CA ASN A 314 -44.46 -22.11 -18.61
C ASN A 314 -44.73 -21.34 -17.31
N ILE A 315 -44.69 -20.01 -17.38
CA ILE A 315 -45.11 -19.15 -16.28
C ILE A 315 -46.64 -19.05 -16.31
N LEU A 316 -47.29 -19.72 -15.36
CA LEU A 316 -48.67 -19.42 -14.96
C LEU A 316 -48.66 -18.33 -13.89
N ASN A 317 -49.38 -17.24 -14.21
CA ASN A 317 -49.83 -16.16 -13.35
C ASN A 317 -50.22 -16.60 -11.93
N ILE A 318 -49.76 -15.86 -10.90
CA ILE A 318 -50.61 -15.49 -9.76
C ILE A 318 -50.28 -14.06 -9.32
N SER A 319 -51.32 -13.22 -9.35
CA SER A 319 -51.39 -11.83 -8.93
C SER A 319 -51.63 -11.68 -7.42
N GLN A 320 -51.12 -10.58 -6.85
CA GLN A 320 -51.66 -9.73 -5.77
C GLN A 320 -52.44 -10.34 -4.60
N SER A 321 -52.02 -10.05 -3.36
CA SER A 321 -52.91 -9.48 -2.33
C SER A 321 -52.14 -8.86 -1.15
N GLU A 322 -52.44 -7.60 -0.86
CA GLU A 322 -52.22 -6.92 0.42
C GLU A 322 -53.04 -7.58 1.55
N HIS A 323 -52.50 -7.61 2.77
CA HIS A 323 -53.19 -7.20 4.02
C HIS A 323 -52.36 -7.55 5.28
N LEU A 324 -52.08 -6.54 6.10
CA LEU A 324 -51.79 -6.68 7.54
C LEU A 324 -53.11 -6.79 8.33
N PRO A 325 -53.08 -7.43 9.51
CA PRO A 325 -53.95 -7.05 10.61
C PRO A 325 -53.20 -6.63 11.89
N GLU A 326 -53.72 -5.56 12.52
CA GLU A 326 -53.73 -5.21 13.95
C GLU A 326 -54.25 -6.39 14.81
N SER A 327 -54.20 -6.51 16.14
CA SER A 327 -53.70 -5.83 17.35
C SER A 327 -54.04 -6.77 18.52
N ILE A 328 -53.30 -6.80 19.65
CA ILE A 328 -53.86 -7.03 21.00
C ILE A 328 -53.04 -6.21 22.02
N ASN A 329 -53.78 -5.46 22.84
CA ASN A 329 -53.34 -4.61 23.93
C ASN A 329 -53.44 -5.40 25.26
N ASP A 330 -52.57 -5.12 26.23
CA ASP A 330 -53.01 -4.95 27.63
C ASP A 330 -51.95 -4.25 28.50
N ASN A 331 -52.26 -2.97 28.79
CA ASN A 331 -52.25 -2.31 30.10
C ASN A 331 -51.06 -2.50 31.07
N LEU A 332 -50.45 -1.35 31.42
CA LEU A 332 -50.46 -0.82 32.80
C LEU A 332 -49.94 0.64 32.80
N LEU A 333 -50.83 1.57 33.13
CA LEU A 333 -50.54 2.96 33.52
C LEU A 333 -50.54 3.03 35.06
N PRO A 334 -49.83 4.01 35.66
CA PRO A 334 -50.60 5.16 36.14
C PRO A 334 -49.94 6.53 35.94
N THR A 335 -50.84 7.44 35.60
CA THR A 335 -50.85 8.92 35.69
C THR A 335 -50.00 9.57 36.78
N TYR A 336 -49.42 10.75 36.50
CA TYR A 336 -49.56 11.90 37.39
C TYR A 336 -49.29 13.29 36.74
N LYS A 337 -50.32 14.14 36.89
CA LYS A 337 -50.43 15.62 37.04
C LYS A 337 -49.52 16.61 36.28
N GLN A 338 -50.19 17.54 35.59
CA GLN A 338 -49.66 18.85 35.22
C GLN A 338 -49.52 19.78 36.44
N PRO A 339 -48.51 20.66 36.46
CA PRO A 339 -48.54 21.88 37.26
C PRO A 339 -48.57 23.15 36.41
N GLU A 340 -48.93 24.22 37.10
CA GLU A 340 -49.54 25.47 36.66
C GLU A 340 -48.57 26.52 36.08
N LYS A 341 -49.17 27.54 35.45
CA LYS A 341 -48.52 28.71 34.86
C LYS A 341 -47.86 29.59 35.94
N VAL A 342 -46.60 29.98 35.71
CA VAL A 342 -45.82 30.91 36.55
C VAL A 342 -45.62 32.22 35.76
N PRO A 343 -45.70 33.42 36.39
CA PRO A 343 -45.80 34.68 35.65
C PRO A 343 -44.46 35.11 35.03
N LEU A 344 -44.46 35.37 33.71
CA LEU A 344 -43.29 35.70 32.88
C LEU A 344 -42.46 36.90 33.36
N LEU A 345 -43.02 37.81 34.17
CA LEU A 345 -42.35 39.05 34.58
C LEU A 345 -41.25 38.86 35.63
N ALA A 346 -41.31 37.81 36.46
CA ALA A 346 -40.25 37.53 37.44
C ALA A 346 -38.98 36.95 36.78
N PHE A 347 -39.13 36.29 35.63
CA PHE A 347 -38.02 35.66 34.91
C PHE A 347 -37.11 36.69 34.24
N PHE A 348 -37.68 37.77 33.69
CA PHE A 348 -36.89 38.84 33.06
C PHE A 348 -36.10 39.67 34.07
N ALA A 349 -36.63 39.87 35.29
CA ALA A 349 -35.90 40.57 36.35
C ALA A 349 -34.69 39.76 36.86
N ALA A 350 -34.87 38.44 37.05
CA ALA A 350 -33.77 37.55 37.44
C ALA A 350 -32.70 37.43 36.34
N LEU A 351 -33.10 37.43 35.06
CA LEU A 351 -32.17 37.38 33.93
C LEU A 351 -31.32 38.65 33.82
N LEU A 352 -31.91 39.84 34.05
CA LEU A 352 -31.17 41.10 34.01
C LEU A 352 -30.17 41.23 35.18
N VAL A 353 -30.51 40.74 36.36
CA VAL A 353 -29.58 40.70 37.51
C VAL A 353 -28.45 39.70 37.26
N ALA A 354 -28.74 38.54 36.67
CA ALA A 354 -27.72 37.55 36.31
C ALA A 354 -26.75 38.07 35.23
N LEU A 355 -27.27 38.79 34.22
CA LEU A 355 -26.45 39.41 33.17
C LEU A 355 -25.59 40.57 33.72
N ALA A 356 -26.13 41.36 34.65
CA ALA A 356 -25.35 42.40 35.32
C ALA A 356 -24.23 41.80 36.20
N LEU A 357 -24.53 40.75 36.96
CA LEU A 357 -23.52 40.03 37.76
C LEU A 357 -22.45 39.37 36.87
N LEU A 358 -22.83 38.77 35.74
CA LEU A 358 -21.89 38.23 34.76
C LEU A 358 -20.99 39.32 34.15
N SER A 359 -21.51 40.53 33.92
CA SER A 359 -20.71 41.66 33.44
C SER A 359 -19.71 42.18 34.47
N ILE A 360 -20.07 42.14 35.76
CA ILE A 360 -19.20 42.53 36.87
C ILE A 360 -18.12 41.46 37.11
N VAL A 361 -18.47 40.17 37.00
CA VAL A 361 -17.49 39.07 37.03
C VAL A 361 -16.55 39.15 35.82
N ALA A 362 -17.04 39.47 34.62
CA ALA A 362 -16.21 39.66 33.44
C ALA A 362 -15.26 40.88 33.57
N LEU A 363 -15.69 41.97 34.21
CA LEU A 363 -14.82 43.11 34.52
C LEU A 363 -13.82 42.82 35.65
N ALA A 364 -14.20 42.03 36.65
CA ALA A 364 -13.32 41.60 37.73
C ALA A 364 -12.27 40.59 37.24
N MET A 365 -12.64 39.69 36.33
CA MET A 365 -11.71 38.77 35.64
C MET A 365 -10.80 39.50 34.62
N ARG A 366 -11.13 40.73 34.23
CA ARG A 366 -10.29 41.54 33.34
C ARG A 366 -9.07 42.16 34.03
N LYS A 367 -8.91 41.98 35.35
CA LYS A 367 -7.81 42.58 36.13
C LYS A 367 -6.93 41.56 36.86
N THR A 368 -6.95 40.28 36.48
CA THR A 368 -6.09 39.27 37.10
C THR A 368 -5.67 38.21 36.08
N GLU A 369 -4.79 38.59 35.16
CA GLU A 369 -3.76 37.71 34.57
C GLU A 369 -2.93 38.55 33.59
N TYR A 370 -1.95 39.26 34.15
CA TYR A 370 -0.81 39.75 33.38
C TYR A 370 0.42 38.96 33.85
N SER A 371 0.56 37.77 33.27
CA SER A 371 1.83 37.03 33.19
C SER A 371 1.85 36.40 31.80
N GLY A 372 2.77 36.87 30.96
CA GLY A 372 2.72 36.67 29.52
C GLY A 372 2.73 35.21 29.08
N ILE A 373 1.68 34.79 28.37
CA ILE A 373 1.71 33.64 27.49
C ILE A 373 1.93 34.20 26.08
N SER A 374 3.16 34.12 25.62
CA SER A 374 3.52 34.41 24.23
C SER A 374 2.80 33.44 23.29
N ASN A 375 2.05 33.97 22.32
CA ASN A 375 1.44 33.23 21.23
C ASN A 375 2.53 32.73 20.26
N TYR A 376 3.21 31.63 20.59
CA TYR A 376 4.23 30.96 19.78
C TYR A 376 3.66 29.98 18.71
N ARG A 377 2.45 30.22 18.17
CA ARG A 377 1.92 29.36 17.10
C ARG A 377 2.34 29.89 15.73
N GLN A 378 2.98 29.02 14.94
CA GLN A 378 3.36 29.34 13.56
C GLN A 378 2.14 29.23 12.63
N TYR A 379 1.96 30.20 11.73
CA TYR A 379 0.96 30.15 10.66
C TYR A 379 1.59 29.61 9.36
N PRO A 380 0.84 28.85 8.56
CA PRO A 380 1.36 28.29 7.31
C PRO A 380 1.41 29.35 6.20
N GLU A 381 2.45 29.24 5.36
CA GLU A 381 2.50 29.81 4.03
C GLU A 381 1.78 28.87 3.06
N LYS A 382 0.76 29.37 2.35
CA LYS A 382 0.07 28.57 1.34
C LYS A 382 0.89 28.49 0.06
N LYS A 383 1.41 27.30 -0.25
CA LYS A 383 2.11 26.99 -1.50
C LYS A 383 1.26 25.99 -2.29
N GLY A 384 0.38 26.49 -3.15
CA GLY A 384 -0.65 25.65 -3.80
C GLY A 384 -1.68 25.13 -2.78
N SER A 385 -1.96 23.83 -2.78
CA SER A 385 -2.82 23.19 -1.76
C SER A 385 -2.06 22.82 -0.47
N ILE A 386 -0.75 23.04 -0.41
CA ILE A 386 0.11 22.62 0.70
C ILE A 386 0.22 23.75 1.73
N ASP A 387 0.04 23.38 3.00
CA ASP A 387 0.37 24.25 4.14
C ASP A 387 1.86 24.07 4.45
N TYR A 388 2.67 25.06 4.07
CA TYR A 388 4.11 25.06 4.29
C TYR A 388 4.46 25.87 5.54
N PHE A 389 5.27 25.31 6.43
CA PHE A 389 5.83 26.01 7.57
C PHE A 389 7.34 26.12 7.36
N PRO A 390 7.89 27.34 7.30
CA PRO A 390 9.32 27.53 7.04
C PRO A 390 10.20 26.96 8.15
N TYR A 391 11.48 26.78 7.80
CA TYR A 391 12.52 26.31 8.70
C TYR A 391 12.52 27.05 10.03
N GLN A 392 12.61 26.30 11.12
CA GLN A 392 12.91 26.82 12.44
C GLN A 392 13.88 25.88 13.16
N GLU A 393 14.68 26.47 14.03
CA GLU A 393 15.66 25.75 14.83
C GLU A 393 15.03 24.81 15.86
N GLY A 394 15.65 23.64 16.01
CA GLY A 394 15.56 22.75 17.14
C GLY A 394 16.95 22.47 17.70
N ARG A 395 17.04 22.30 19.03
CA ARG A 395 18.31 22.05 19.73
C ARG A 395 18.26 20.73 20.48
N ASP A 396 19.33 19.95 20.34
CA ASP A 396 19.52 18.75 21.14
C ASP A 396 20.01 19.07 22.57
N SER A 397 20.14 18.05 23.40
CA SER A 397 20.59 18.16 24.80
C SER A 397 22.01 18.74 24.94
N GLN A 398 22.81 18.71 23.87
CA GLN A 398 24.16 19.26 23.82
C GLN A 398 24.19 20.68 23.21
N GLY A 399 23.03 21.24 22.87
CA GLY A 399 22.90 22.57 22.27
C GLY A 399 23.20 22.65 20.77
N ARG A 400 23.43 21.50 20.11
CA ARG A 400 23.66 21.42 18.66
C ARG A 400 22.36 21.66 17.91
N ILE A 401 22.46 22.27 16.74
CA ILE A 401 21.32 22.82 16.01
C ILE A 401 21.00 21.98 14.76
N ALA A 402 19.71 21.77 14.53
CA ALA A 402 19.14 21.38 13.25
C ALA A 402 17.91 22.25 12.96
N GLU A 403 17.66 22.55 11.70
CA GLU A 403 16.47 23.28 11.27
C GLU A 403 15.45 22.34 10.63
N PHE A 404 14.17 22.63 10.85
CA PHE A 404 13.06 21.84 10.36
C PHE A 404 12.00 22.71 9.69
N ASN A 405 11.71 22.43 8.42
CA ASN A 405 10.49 22.89 7.75
C ASN A 405 9.43 21.79 7.78
N ILE A 406 8.17 22.17 7.62
CA ILE A 406 7.05 21.21 7.69
C ILE A 406 6.13 21.48 6.52
N ALA A 407 5.94 20.48 5.67
CA ALA A 407 4.91 20.49 4.66
C ALA A 407 3.77 19.59 5.13
N VAL A 408 2.62 20.21 5.38
CA VAL A 408 1.37 19.50 5.54
C VAL A 408 0.75 19.44 4.16
N LEU A 409 0.87 18.29 3.51
CA LEU A 409 0.49 18.09 2.11
C LEU A 409 -1.03 18.18 1.86
N SER A 410 -1.79 18.34 2.93
CA SER A 410 -2.97 17.52 3.12
C SER A 410 -3.89 18.08 4.18
N LEU A 411 -4.22 19.36 4.07
CA LEU A 411 -5.40 19.85 4.79
C LEU A 411 -6.69 19.31 4.17
N ASP A 412 -6.71 19.26 2.84
CA ASP A 412 -7.84 18.79 2.07
C ASP A 412 -7.82 17.27 1.89
N TYR A 413 -6.65 16.62 2.05
CA TYR A 413 -6.56 15.17 2.12
C TYR A 413 -6.46 14.70 3.57
N LYS A 414 -7.38 13.88 4.05
CA LYS A 414 -7.29 13.33 5.41
C LYS A 414 -7.18 11.84 5.35
N TRP A 415 -6.27 11.25 6.12
CA TRP A 415 -6.23 9.80 6.30
C TRP A 415 -7.63 9.29 6.60
N LEU A 416 -8.16 8.43 5.73
CA LEU A 416 -9.47 7.84 5.96
C LEU A 416 -9.40 7.04 7.27
N VAL A 417 -10.41 7.17 8.12
CA VAL A 417 -10.45 6.47 9.40
C VAL A 417 -10.40 4.97 9.13
N GLY A 418 -9.44 4.28 9.74
CA GLY A 418 -9.18 2.85 9.50
C GLY A 418 -8.26 2.54 8.33
N SER A 419 -8.07 3.42 7.32
CA SER A 419 -7.21 3.12 6.17
C SER A 419 -5.75 3.53 6.37
N ASN A 420 -4.82 2.76 5.81
CA ASN A 420 -3.38 3.09 5.72
C ASN A 420 -2.96 3.51 4.31
N PHE A 421 -3.86 3.47 3.33
CA PHE A 421 -3.52 3.58 1.91
C PHE A 421 -4.37 4.61 1.14
N GLN A 422 -5.34 5.24 1.82
CA GLN A 422 -6.28 6.16 1.21
C GLN A 422 -6.41 7.44 2.03
N VAL A 423 -6.58 8.53 1.30
CA VAL A 423 -6.84 9.86 1.84
C VAL A 423 -8.11 10.43 1.21
N LYS A 424 -8.93 11.12 1.99
CA LYS A 424 -10.18 11.75 1.54
C LYS A 424 -9.89 13.16 1.05
N TYR A 425 -10.19 13.49 -0.22
CA TYR A 425 -10.04 14.80 -0.87
C TYR A 425 -11.38 15.33 -1.38
N ASN A 426 -11.83 16.50 -0.94
CA ASN A 426 -13.07 17.12 -1.43
C ASN A 426 -14.28 16.16 -1.51
N ASP A 427 -14.45 15.33 -0.46
CA ASP A 427 -15.46 14.27 -0.38
C ASP A 427 -15.25 13.01 -1.24
N GLU A 428 -14.20 12.97 -2.06
CA GLU A 428 -13.75 11.78 -2.79
C GLU A 428 -12.66 11.02 -2.01
N ILE A 429 -12.56 9.70 -2.22
CA ILE A 429 -11.50 8.87 -1.64
C ILE A 429 -10.47 8.60 -2.73
N ILE A 430 -9.21 8.95 -2.50
CA ILE A 430 -8.13 8.71 -3.44
C ILE A 430 -7.03 7.83 -2.82
N SER A 431 -6.33 7.08 -3.66
CA SER A 431 -5.16 6.29 -3.25
C SER A 431 -3.93 7.16 -3.01
N ILE A 432 -2.95 6.64 -2.25
CA ILE A 432 -1.64 7.28 -2.09
C ILE A 432 -0.91 7.43 -3.44
N ASP A 433 -1.12 6.53 -4.40
CA ASP A 433 -0.53 6.64 -5.72
C ASP A 433 -1.11 7.81 -6.52
N LEU A 434 -2.42 8.03 -6.43
CA LEU A 434 -3.06 9.19 -7.04
C LEU A 434 -2.65 10.50 -6.34
N LEU A 435 -2.50 10.46 -5.00
CA LEU A 435 -1.91 11.56 -4.24
C LEU A 435 -0.49 11.86 -4.74
N ASN A 436 0.35 10.84 -4.94
CA ASN A 436 1.70 10.98 -5.46
C ASN A 436 1.71 11.67 -6.84
N LEU A 437 0.87 11.21 -7.78
CA LEU A 437 0.73 11.85 -9.10
C LEU A 437 0.29 13.32 -9.01
N ASN A 438 -0.63 13.63 -8.09
CA ASN A 438 -1.07 15.01 -7.87
C ASN A 438 0.05 15.88 -7.29
N LEU A 439 0.82 15.36 -6.34
CA LEU A 439 1.94 16.07 -5.73
C LEU A 439 3.12 16.28 -6.69
N GLN A 440 3.37 15.33 -7.61
CA GLN A 440 4.34 15.51 -8.69
C GLN A 440 3.98 16.71 -9.57
N LYS A 441 2.71 16.87 -9.93
CA LYS A 441 2.22 18.02 -10.71
C LYS A 441 2.37 19.36 -9.96
N GLN A 442 2.33 19.33 -8.63
CA GLN A 442 2.47 20.52 -7.77
C GLN A 442 3.92 20.88 -7.44
N ASN A 443 4.88 20.06 -7.89
CA ASN A 443 6.31 20.31 -7.72
C ASN A 443 6.76 20.46 -6.26
N LEU A 444 6.35 19.50 -5.41
CA LEU A 444 6.64 19.49 -3.97
C LEU A 444 8.14 19.60 -3.66
N GLU A 445 9.01 19.08 -4.53
CA GLU A 445 10.46 19.15 -4.36
C GLU A 445 10.97 20.59 -4.15
N ASN A 446 10.44 21.54 -4.93
CA ASN A 446 10.78 22.95 -4.83
C ASN A 446 10.15 23.63 -3.59
N ILE A 447 9.00 23.14 -3.14
CA ILE A 447 8.31 23.65 -1.95
C ILE A 447 9.12 23.37 -0.68
N MET A 448 9.81 22.22 -0.63
CA MET A 448 10.57 21.77 0.55
C MET A 448 11.94 22.46 0.71
N GLU A 449 12.31 23.41 -0.17
CA GLU A 449 13.47 24.28 -0.03
C GLU A 449 14.79 23.54 0.25
N ASP A 450 15.04 22.48 -0.54
CA ASP A 450 16.29 21.70 -0.58
C ASP A 450 16.71 21.08 0.77
N PRO A 451 15.93 20.12 1.30
CA PRO A 451 16.24 19.47 2.57
C PRO A 451 17.40 18.48 2.43
N SER A 452 18.18 18.31 3.52
CA SER A 452 19.25 17.31 3.58
C SER A 452 18.78 15.91 4.01
N GLU A 453 17.68 15.83 4.75
CA GLU A 453 16.98 14.58 5.10
C GLU A 453 15.48 14.84 5.12
N ILE A 454 14.68 13.79 4.92
CA ILE A 454 13.21 13.87 5.04
C ILE A 454 12.70 12.92 6.11
N ILE A 455 11.79 13.41 6.96
CA ILE A 455 11.10 12.64 7.99
C ILE A 455 9.62 12.49 7.61
N SER A 456 9.17 11.25 7.41
CA SER A 456 7.79 10.90 7.10
C SER A 456 7.01 10.63 8.39
N ILE A 457 5.93 11.36 8.62
CA ILE A 457 5.17 11.29 9.88
C ILE A 457 3.91 10.46 9.71
N GLY A 458 3.73 9.48 10.60
CA GLY A 458 2.49 8.72 10.69
C GLY A 458 1.72 9.03 11.98
N THR A 459 0.42 9.26 11.84
CA THR A 459 -0.51 9.45 12.96
C THR A 459 -1.69 8.48 12.82
N ALA A 460 -2.27 8.08 13.95
CA ALA A 460 -3.48 7.28 14.00
C ALA A 460 -4.64 8.05 14.66
N SER A 461 -5.87 7.71 14.25
CA SER A 461 -7.10 8.30 14.77
C SER A 461 -7.40 7.83 16.20
N CYS A 462 -8.44 8.38 16.78
CA CYS A 462 -8.83 8.08 18.16
C CYS A 462 -9.51 6.72 18.31
N LYS A 463 -9.44 6.17 19.53
CA LYS A 463 -10.06 4.92 20.00
C LYS A 463 -9.45 3.64 19.42
N GLY A 464 -9.64 2.52 20.13
CA GLY A 464 -8.99 1.24 19.84
C GLY A 464 -7.74 1.00 20.70
N ASP A 465 -7.20 -0.21 20.61
CA ASP A 465 -6.00 -0.61 21.33
C ASP A 465 -4.78 0.26 20.93
N ILE A 466 -4.06 0.77 21.91
CA ILE A 466 -2.93 1.70 21.70
C ILE A 466 -1.85 1.04 20.84
N ALA A 467 -1.53 -0.24 21.07
CA ALA A 467 -0.50 -0.93 20.29
C ALA A 467 -0.96 -1.20 18.84
N VAL A 468 -2.26 -1.41 18.61
CA VAL A 468 -2.81 -1.46 17.25
C VAL A 468 -2.69 -0.11 16.56
N GLN A 469 -3.05 0.99 17.24
CA GLN A 469 -3.00 2.32 16.63
C GLN A 469 -1.56 2.82 16.43
N GLU A 470 -0.61 2.45 17.30
CA GLU A 470 0.81 2.69 17.09
C GLU A 470 1.34 1.93 15.86
N ARG A 471 0.85 0.71 15.60
CA ARG A 471 1.16 -0.03 14.36
C ARG A 471 0.57 0.64 13.11
N VAL A 472 -0.67 1.12 13.20
CA VAL A 472 -1.34 1.89 12.12
C VAL A 472 -0.55 3.15 11.78
N ALA A 473 -0.16 3.92 12.79
CA ALA A 473 0.64 5.13 12.61
C ALA A 473 2.03 4.80 12.02
N LEU A 474 2.70 3.74 12.47
CA LEU A 474 3.93 3.28 11.85
C LEU A 474 3.73 2.92 10.37
N GLU A 475 2.68 2.19 10.03
CA GLU A 475 2.41 1.81 8.64
C GLU A 475 2.16 3.03 7.75
N ARG A 476 1.36 3.99 8.22
CA ARG A 476 1.16 5.26 7.51
C ARG A 476 2.47 6.03 7.28
N SER A 477 3.37 6.04 8.26
CA SER A 477 4.69 6.66 8.09
C SER A 477 5.49 5.99 6.97
N LYS A 478 5.44 4.66 6.85
CA LYS A 478 6.10 3.90 5.77
C LYS A 478 5.50 4.22 4.41
N GLN A 479 4.17 4.27 4.32
CA GLN A 479 3.49 4.62 3.07
C GLN A 479 3.84 6.03 2.59
N ILE A 480 3.92 7.00 3.51
CA ILE A 480 4.38 8.36 3.19
C ILE A 480 5.84 8.33 2.72
N GLN A 481 6.70 7.53 3.34
CA GLN A 481 8.10 7.42 2.92
C GLN A 481 8.24 6.88 1.51
N VAL A 482 7.44 5.87 1.10
CA VAL A 482 7.43 5.38 -0.28
C VAL A 482 7.05 6.50 -1.26
N LEU A 483 5.99 7.25 -0.94
CA LEU A 483 5.58 8.42 -1.73
C LEU A 483 6.71 9.44 -1.84
N VAL A 484 7.34 9.81 -0.72
CA VAL A 484 8.41 10.81 -0.69
C VAL A 484 9.64 10.33 -1.45
N LYS A 485 10.06 9.08 -1.29
CA LYS A 485 11.20 8.52 -2.05
C LYS A 485 10.96 8.64 -3.56
N ASN A 486 9.74 8.42 -4.03
CA ASN A 486 9.37 8.60 -5.44
C ASN A 486 9.39 10.07 -5.87
N LEU A 487 8.93 10.99 -5.01
CA LEU A 487 8.92 12.42 -5.32
C LEU A 487 10.33 13.03 -5.38
N PHE A 488 11.24 12.57 -4.53
CA PHE A 488 12.56 13.15 -4.33
C PHE A 488 13.70 12.31 -4.93
N ILE A 489 13.39 11.33 -5.78
CA ILE A 489 14.35 10.37 -6.32
C ILE A 489 15.52 11.03 -7.06
N ASN A 490 15.29 12.21 -7.65
CA ASN A 490 16.28 12.97 -8.42
C ASN A 490 16.83 14.19 -7.66
N THR A 491 16.59 14.30 -6.34
CA THR A 491 16.98 15.46 -5.54
C THR A 491 18.32 15.17 -4.82
N PRO A 492 19.47 15.69 -5.29
CA PRO A 492 20.79 15.25 -4.83
C PRO A 492 21.15 15.68 -3.40
N SER A 493 20.46 16.68 -2.86
CA SER A 493 20.68 17.20 -1.51
C SER A 493 20.23 16.23 -0.42
N ILE A 494 19.30 15.32 -0.73
CA ILE A 494 18.75 14.38 0.25
C ILE A 494 19.72 13.22 0.45
N LYS A 495 20.19 13.10 1.69
CA LYS A 495 21.17 12.10 2.13
C LYS A 495 20.54 10.96 2.94
N GLY A 496 19.27 11.08 3.32
CA GLY A 496 18.59 10.08 4.13
C GLY A 496 17.10 10.34 4.33
N TYR A 497 16.40 9.27 4.67
CA TYR A 497 14.98 9.28 5.01
C TYR A 497 14.81 8.75 6.43
N ARG A 498 13.79 9.22 7.14
CA ARG A 498 13.43 8.75 8.49
C ARG A 498 11.93 8.61 8.62
N LEU A 499 11.48 7.76 9.53
CA LEU A 499 10.09 7.59 9.91
C LEU A 499 9.89 8.15 11.30
N LEU A 500 8.79 8.86 11.52
CA LEU A 500 8.33 9.21 12.85
C LEU A 500 6.92 8.68 13.04
N ASN A 501 6.82 7.64 13.86
CA ASN A 501 5.54 7.22 14.41
C ASN A 501 5.15 8.23 15.50
N LEU A 502 3.95 8.81 15.44
CA LEU A 502 3.39 9.58 16.56
C LEU A 502 2.34 8.79 17.36
N GLY A 503 1.86 7.68 16.81
CA GLY A 503 0.92 6.80 17.47
C GLY A 503 -0.51 7.32 17.43
N GLN A 504 -1.30 6.92 18.42
CA GLN A 504 -2.73 7.25 18.53
C GLN A 504 -2.91 8.68 19.02
N PHE A 505 -3.93 9.39 18.51
CA PHE A 505 -4.39 10.65 19.12
C PHE A 505 -5.24 10.38 20.39
N GLN A 506 -4.95 11.06 21.50
CA GLN A 506 -5.35 10.67 22.86
C GLN A 506 -6.15 11.69 23.68
N ARG A 507 -6.76 12.72 23.06
CA ARG A 507 -7.59 13.66 23.83
C ARG A 507 -8.87 13.02 24.41
N SER A 508 -9.28 13.48 25.59
CA SER A 508 -10.44 12.97 26.35
C SER A 508 -11.78 13.15 25.62
N ASP A 509 -11.89 14.17 24.77
CA ASP A 509 -13.04 14.48 23.94
C ASP A 509 -13.04 13.76 22.58
N CYS A 510 -12.07 12.87 22.33
CA CYS A 510 -11.90 12.34 20.98
C CYS A 510 -12.92 11.28 20.55
N GLN A 511 -13.48 11.47 19.36
CA GLN A 511 -14.50 10.61 18.75
C GLN A 511 -13.99 9.95 17.46
N LYS A 512 -14.61 8.82 17.06
CA LYS A 512 -14.12 7.96 15.98
C LYS A 512 -14.13 8.64 14.60
N ASN A 513 -14.90 9.72 14.41
CA ASN A 513 -15.16 10.34 13.10
C ASN A 513 -15.03 11.88 13.09
N GLN A 514 -14.40 12.48 14.11
CA GLN A 514 -14.25 13.93 14.17
C GLN A 514 -12.80 14.30 14.49
N ASP A 515 -12.24 15.21 13.68
CA ASP A 515 -10.94 15.79 13.99
C ASP A 515 -11.12 16.89 15.04
N LEU A 516 -10.34 16.79 16.10
CA LEU A 516 -10.27 17.81 17.15
C LEU A 516 -9.22 18.90 16.83
N THR A 517 -8.30 18.60 15.93
CA THR A 517 -7.29 19.54 15.43
C THR A 517 -7.25 19.53 13.91
N LYS A 518 -6.81 20.63 13.31
CA LYS A 518 -6.72 20.82 11.86
C LYS A 518 -5.81 19.77 11.21
N TYR A 519 -4.77 19.33 11.91
CA TYR A 519 -3.72 18.44 11.36
C TYR A 519 -3.76 16.99 11.86
N GLN A 520 -4.73 16.60 12.69
CA GLN A 520 -4.79 15.28 13.36
C GLN A 520 -4.55 14.07 12.42
N ARG A 521 -5.13 14.13 11.21
CA ARG A 521 -5.09 13.07 10.19
C ARG A 521 -4.45 13.54 8.88
N SER A 522 -3.67 14.60 8.92
CA SER A 522 -2.99 15.10 7.73
C SER A 522 -1.79 14.22 7.36
N VAL A 523 -1.48 14.17 6.08
CA VAL A 523 -0.18 13.69 5.59
C VAL A 523 0.85 14.78 5.81
N ILE A 524 1.87 14.48 6.63
CA ILE A 524 2.88 15.44 7.07
C ILE A 524 4.27 14.93 6.71
N ILE A 525 5.07 15.83 6.14
CA ILE A 525 6.47 15.62 5.82
C ILE A 525 7.29 16.73 6.50
N ILE A 526 8.43 16.36 7.08
CA ILE A 526 9.39 17.32 7.63
C ILE A 526 10.69 17.24 6.84
N GLY A 527 11.18 18.38 6.37
CA GLY A 527 12.52 18.51 5.80
C GLY A 527 13.51 18.96 6.87
N VAL A 528 14.74 18.46 6.79
CA VAL A 528 15.78 18.67 7.80
C VAL A 528 17.01 19.32 7.19
N LYS A 529 17.57 20.33 7.85
CA LYS A 529 18.92 20.86 7.59
C LYS A 529 19.77 20.73 8.86
N ARG A 530 20.94 20.10 8.74
CA ARG A 530 21.88 19.93 9.86
C ARG A 530 22.87 21.09 9.89
N GLU A 531 22.69 22.01 10.83
CA GLU A 531 23.62 23.12 11.04
C GLU A 531 24.85 22.68 11.86
N SER A 532 24.66 21.74 12.80
CA SER A 532 25.74 21.22 13.64
C SER A 532 26.07 19.75 13.34
N ALA A 533 27.36 19.45 13.17
CA ALA A 533 27.83 18.08 13.01
C ALA A 533 27.48 17.22 14.25
N GLY A 534 26.97 16.01 14.01
CA GLY A 534 26.63 15.05 15.07
C GLY A 534 25.35 15.34 15.85
N VAL A 535 24.56 16.35 15.47
CA VAL A 535 23.28 16.68 16.14
C VAL A 535 22.36 15.45 16.29
N ILE A 536 21.81 15.25 17.49
CA ILE A 536 20.82 14.20 17.77
C ILE A 536 19.47 14.70 17.28
N LEU A 537 19.05 14.23 16.10
CA LEU A 537 17.84 14.72 15.43
C LEU A 537 16.57 14.52 16.26
N ASP A 538 16.46 13.41 16.99
CA ASP A 538 15.25 13.12 17.79
C ASP A 538 15.02 14.19 18.86
N GLU A 539 16.09 14.60 19.55
CA GLU A 539 16.05 15.62 20.58
C GLU A 539 15.81 17.00 19.97
N ALA A 540 16.52 17.34 18.89
CA ALA A 540 16.36 18.61 18.20
C ALA A 540 14.95 18.77 17.62
N LEU A 541 14.40 17.74 16.97
CA LEU A 541 13.04 17.75 16.43
C LEU A 541 12.00 17.85 17.53
N ARG A 542 12.15 17.08 18.62
CA ARG A 542 11.24 17.17 19.77
C ARG A 542 11.23 18.57 20.36
N ASN A 543 12.42 19.15 20.58
CA ASN A 543 12.59 20.52 21.07
C ASN A 543 11.89 21.54 20.16
N ARG A 544 12.05 21.38 18.84
CA ARG A 544 11.41 22.20 17.81
C ARG A 544 9.88 22.12 17.89
N LEU A 545 9.31 20.92 18.05
CA LEU A 545 7.86 20.71 18.09
C LEU A 545 7.25 21.18 19.42
N GLU A 546 7.97 21.07 20.54
CA GLU A 546 7.51 21.53 21.86
C GLU A 546 7.59 23.05 22.02
N LYS A 547 8.68 23.70 21.55
CA LYS A 547 8.89 25.14 21.77
C LYS A 547 8.21 26.03 20.74
N LYS A 548 8.06 25.57 19.49
CA LYS A 548 7.52 26.38 18.39
C LYS A 548 6.49 25.61 17.54
N PRO A 549 5.47 24.95 18.12
CA PRO A 549 4.57 24.08 17.36
C PRO A 549 3.98 24.74 16.10
N PHE A 550 3.75 23.94 15.07
CA PHE A 550 3.14 24.40 13.83
C PHE A 550 1.61 24.35 13.93
N GLY A 551 0.93 25.44 13.59
CA GLY A 551 -0.53 25.52 13.64
C GLY A 551 -1.10 25.13 15.02
N ASP A 552 -2.02 24.16 15.06
CA ASP A 552 -2.62 23.63 16.28
C ASP A 552 -2.06 22.25 16.69
N PHE A 553 -0.93 21.83 16.11
CA PHE A 553 -0.24 20.59 16.50
C PHE A 553 0.27 20.67 17.93
N LYS A 554 0.03 19.61 18.72
CA LYS A 554 0.61 19.43 20.04
C LYS A 554 1.14 18.00 20.18
N LEU A 555 2.38 17.87 20.63
CA LEU A 555 3.02 16.56 20.76
C LEU A 555 2.37 15.69 21.86
N GLU A 556 1.87 16.32 22.92
CA GLU A 556 1.17 15.68 24.04
C GLU A 556 -0.17 15.04 23.66
N ASP A 557 -0.79 15.44 22.55
CA ASP A 557 -2.05 14.87 22.08
C ASP A 557 -1.88 13.46 21.48
N TYR A 558 -0.65 12.94 21.41
CA TYR A 558 -0.33 11.65 20.79
C TYR A 558 0.33 10.66 21.77
N SER A 559 0.14 9.35 21.57
CA SER A 559 0.61 8.29 22.49
C SER A 559 2.14 8.22 22.63
N LEU A 560 2.88 8.70 21.64
CA LEU A 560 4.35 8.79 21.67
C LEU A 560 4.85 10.12 22.26
N GLY A 561 3.97 10.94 22.84
CA GLY A 561 4.25 12.27 23.42
C GLY A 561 5.28 12.33 24.55
N THR A 562 5.91 11.22 24.93
CA THR A 562 6.98 11.15 25.93
C THR A 562 8.37 11.07 25.31
N ALA A 563 9.39 11.65 25.94
CA ALA A 563 10.74 11.73 25.38
C ALA A 563 11.36 10.36 25.09
N GLN A 564 11.05 9.35 25.92
CA GLN A 564 11.58 7.99 25.76
C GLN A 564 11.05 7.28 24.52
N LYS A 565 9.80 7.55 24.15
CA LYS A 565 9.12 6.92 23.01
C LYS A 565 9.25 7.71 21.70
N PHE A 566 9.59 9.00 21.78
CA PHE A 566 9.80 9.85 20.60
C PHE A 566 11.17 9.58 19.98
N LYS A 567 11.21 8.65 19.02
CA LYS A 567 12.42 8.32 18.26
C LYS A 567 12.08 8.22 16.79
N THR A 568 12.92 8.81 15.96
CA THR A 568 12.84 8.60 14.53
C THR A 568 13.58 7.33 14.16
N ILE A 569 12.97 6.54 13.28
CA ILE A 569 13.54 5.30 12.77
C ILE A 569 14.24 5.68 11.46
N PRO A 570 15.55 5.45 11.29
CA PRO A 570 16.19 5.59 9.99
C PRO A 570 15.41 4.78 8.95
N GLY A 571 14.96 5.45 7.89
CA GLY A 571 14.45 4.77 6.71
C GLY A 571 15.66 4.26 5.96
N THR A 572 15.87 2.95 5.97
CA THR A 572 16.93 2.35 5.17
C THR A 572 16.70 2.65 3.69
N LEU A 573 17.80 2.98 3.02
CA LEU A 573 17.88 3.41 1.61
C LEU A 573 17.14 2.47 0.68
#